data_AF-A0A951DRT4-F1
#
_entry.id   AF-A0A951DRT4-F1
#
_cell.length_a   1.000
_cell.length_b   1.000
_cell.length_c   1.000
_cell.angle_alpha   90.00
_cell.angle_beta   90.00
_cell.angle_gamma   90.00
#
_symmetry.space_group_name_H-M   'P 1'
#
loop_
_entity.id
_entity.type
_entity.pdbx_description
1 polymer ?
#
loop_
_entity_poly.entity_id
_entity_poly.type
_entity_poly.pdbx_seq_one_letter_code
_entity_poly.pdbx_strand_id
1 'polypeptide(L)'
;PTGQPAPISWATSRYRNPAYDSVVDQISPLSVDDPQTLTYTDQAMDLWFKDLPMIYVSQLIIRYPMSTQYWTGWPSKDNPYGFPHSWQQELLKTILTLQPASA
;
A
#
# COMPACT_ATOMS: atom_id res chain seq x y z
N PRO A 1 -8.17 1.63 -25.49
CA PRO A 1 -9.13 2.39 -26.34
C PRO A 1 -10.34 2.83 -25.52
N THR A 2 -11.00 3.91 -25.92
CA THR A 2 -12.29 4.32 -25.33
C THR A 2 -13.29 3.17 -25.42
N GLY A 3 -14.04 2.93 -24.34
CA GLY A 3 -15.02 1.84 -24.26
C GLY A 3 -14.42 0.45 -24.01
N GLN A 4 -13.10 0.32 -23.88
CA GLN A 4 -12.46 -0.94 -23.47
C GLN A 4 -12.04 -0.86 -22.00
N PRO A 5 -12.04 -1.95 -21.23
CA PRO A 5 -11.48 -1.97 -19.89
C PRO A 5 -9.97 -1.72 -19.92
N ALA A 6 -9.41 -1.23 -18.81
CA ALA A 6 -7.96 -1.24 -18.63
C ALA A 6 -7.48 -2.70 -18.61
N PRO A 7 -6.33 -3.03 -19.22
CA PRO A 7 -5.82 -4.40 -19.20
C PRO A 7 -5.51 -4.89 -17.78
N ILE A 8 -5.29 -3.94 -16.87
CA ILE A 8 -4.99 -4.18 -15.47
C ILE A 8 -5.89 -3.25 -14.64
N SER A 9 -6.65 -3.80 -13.70
CA SER A 9 -7.70 -3.08 -12.96
C SER A 9 -7.16 -1.94 -12.09
N TRP A 10 -5.92 -2.04 -11.61
CA TRP A 10 -5.28 -1.03 -10.77
C TRP A 10 -4.50 0.04 -11.56
N ALA A 11 -4.26 -0.16 -12.87
CA ALA A 11 -3.52 0.78 -13.73
C ALA A 11 -4.45 1.49 -14.73
N THR A 12 -5.44 2.23 -14.21
CA THR A 12 -6.53 2.81 -15.00
C THR A 12 -6.09 3.94 -15.95
N SER A 13 -4.98 4.63 -15.65
CA SER A 13 -4.39 5.65 -16.52
C SER A 13 -3.84 5.08 -17.84
N ARG A 14 -3.58 3.75 -17.89
CA ARG A 14 -2.93 3.07 -19.02
C ARG A 14 -1.57 3.65 -19.40
N TYR A 15 -0.93 4.35 -18.47
CA TYR A 15 0.40 4.93 -18.67
C TYR A 15 1.43 3.86 -19.06
N ARG A 16 2.30 4.20 -20.01
CA ARG A 16 3.38 3.35 -20.53
C ARG A 16 4.58 4.24 -20.82
N ASN A 17 5.71 3.98 -20.16
CA ASN A 17 6.94 4.70 -20.39
C ASN A 17 8.13 3.73 -20.22
N PRO A 18 8.76 3.29 -21.32
CA PRO A 18 9.87 2.33 -21.25
C PRO A 18 11.06 2.82 -20.41
N ALA A 19 11.29 4.13 -20.32
CA ALA A 19 12.34 4.68 -19.47
C ALA A 19 11.98 4.53 -17.99
N TYR A 20 10.73 4.81 -17.62
CA TYR A 20 10.23 4.58 -16.26
C TYR A 20 10.33 3.09 -15.89
N ASP A 21 9.87 2.21 -16.78
CA ASP A 21 9.92 0.76 -16.58
C ASP A 21 11.37 0.30 -16.34
N SER A 22 12.32 0.77 -17.15
CA SER A 22 13.73 0.40 -17.02
C SER A 22 14.38 0.78 -15.69
N VAL A 23 13.95 1.90 -15.08
CA VAL A 23 14.43 2.35 -13.77
C VAL A 23 13.80 1.51 -12.66
N VAL A 24 12.48 1.26 -12.73
CA VAL A 24 11.78 0.42 -11.75
C VAL A 24 12.32 -1.01 -11.76
N ASP A 25 12.69 -1.54 -12.91
CA ASP A 25 13.32 -2.87 -13.03
C ASP A 25 14.65 -2.97 -12.27
N GLN A 26 15.37 -1.86 -12.07
CA GLN A 26 16.60 -1.85 -11.25
C GLN A 26 16.31 -1.97 -9.74
N ILE A 27 15.10 -1.62 -9.30
CA ILE A 27 14.71 -1.69 -7.88
C ILE A 27 14.35 -3.11 -7.48
N SER A 28 13.69 -3.86 -8.37
CA SER A 28 13.17 -5.21 -8.12
C SER A 28 14.16 -6.20 -7.48
N PRO A 29 15.45 -6.29 -7.89
CA PRO A 29 16.40 -7.22 -7.30
C PRO A 29 17.06 -6.72 -6.01
N LEU A 30 16.86 -5.47 -5.60
CA LEU A 30 17.55 -4.87 -4.47
C LEU A 30 16.95 -5.32 -3.12
N SER A 31 17.79 -5.34 -2.08
CA SER A 31 17.29 -5.47 -0.72
C SER A 31 16.60 -4.18 -0.28
N VAL A 32 15.68 -4.29 0.68
CA VAL A 32 14.89 -3.14 1.18
C VAL A 32 15.78 -2.05 1.79
N ASP A 33 16.94 -2.43 2.32
CA ASP A 33 17.93 -1.56 2.95
C ASP A 33 19.05 -1.10 1.99
N ASP A 34 19.02 -1.51 0.71
CA ASP A 34 20.00 -1.05 -0.28
C ASP A 34 19.83 0.45 -0.56
N PRO A 35 20.88 1.29 -0.42
CA PRO A 35 20.79 2.72 -0.71
C PRO A 35 20.45 3.05 -2.18
N GLN A 36 20.69 2.13 -3.12
CA GLN A 36 20.30 2.29 -4.52
C GLN A 36 18.79 2.29 -4.70
N THR A 37 18.02 1.66 -3.79
CA THR A 37 16.55 1.66 -3.83
C THR A 37 15.99 3.08 -3.85
N LEU A 38 16.50 3.95 -2.97
CA LEU A 38 16.06 5.35 -2.93
C LEU A 38 16.52 6.12 -4.16
N THR A 39 17.76 5.89 -4.61
CA THR A 39 18.32 6.54 -5.80
C THR A 39 17.49 6.28 -7.06
N TYR A 40 17.13 5.02 -7.32
CA TYR A 40 16.29 4.66 -8.46
C TYR A 40 14.84 5.10 -8.26
N THR A 41 14.33 5.10 -7.02
CA THR A 41 12.99 5.64 -6.72
C THR A 41 12.90 7.12 -7.11
N ASP A 42 13.89 7.94 -6.74
CA ASP A 42 13.92 9.35 -7.10
C ASP A 42 13.94 9.55 -8.62
N GLN A 43 14.76 8.77 -9.34
CA GLN A 43 14.80 8.80 -10.81
C GLN A 43 13.46 8.40 -11.46
N ALA A 44 12.79 7.38 -10.93
CA ALA A 44 11.48 6.97 -11.40
C ALA A 44 10.43 8.06 -11.13
N MET A 45 10.50 8.73 -9.98
CA MET A 45 9.60 9.81 -9.61
C MET A 45 9.79 11.07 -10.46
N ASP A 46 11.01 11.40 -10.89
CA ASP A 46 11.26 12.49 -11.83
C ASP A 46 10.50 12.29 -13.15
N LEU A 47 10.53 11.06 -13.69
CA LEU A 47 9.78 10.68 -14.89
C LEU A 47 8.26 10.71 -14.62
N TRP A 48 7.82 10.21 -13.47
CA TRP A 48 6.41 10.23 -13.08
C TRP A 48 5.85 11.65 -12.99
N PHE A 49 6.57 12.58 -12.35
CA PHE A 49 6.12 13.95 -12.20
C PHE A 49 6.15 14.74 -13.51
N LYS A 50 7.10 14.41 -14.41
CA LYS A 50 7.14 14.98 -15.75
C LYS A 50 5.92 14.60 -16.59
N ASP A 51 5.50 13.34 -16.53
CA ASP A 51 4.40 12.83 -17.37
C ASP A 51 3.03 12.92 -16.67
N LEU A 52 3.03 13.05 -15.34
CA LEU A 52 1.88 13.18 -14.43
C LEU A 52 0.71 12.24 -14.76
N PRO A 53 0.95 10.92 -14.89
CA PRO A 53 -0.10 9.97 -15.29
C PRO A 53 -1.22 9.82 -14.26
N MET A 54 -0.96 10.23 -13.02
CA MET A 54 -1.92 10.34 -11.94
C MET A 54 -1.50 11.47 -10.99
N ILE A 55 -2.48 12.23 -10.50
CA ILE A 55 -2.25 13.35 -9.59
C ILE A 55 -2.50 12.87 -8.15
N TYR A 56 -1.47 12.94 -7.31
CA TYR A 56 -1.60 12.67 -5.88
C TYR A 56 -2.17 13.89 -5.16
N VAL A 57 -3.34 13.75 -4.54
CA VAL A 57 -4.04 14.86 -3.87
C VAL A 57 -3.86 14.82 -2.35
N SER A 58 -4.03 13.65 -1.75
CA SER A 58 -3.94 13.48 -0.29
C SER A 58 -3.68 12.02 0.06
N GLN A 59 -3.07 11.79 1.23
CA GLN A 59 -3.00 10.45 1.79
C GLN A 59 -4.38 9.96 2.23
N LEU A 60 -4.65 8.68 2.01
CA LEU A 60 -5.85 8.03 2.50
C LEU A 60 -5.77 7.93 4.04
N ILE A 61 -6.70 8.59 4.73
CA ILE A 61 -6.88 8.41 6.17
C ILE A 61 -7.76 7.19 6.38
N ILE A 62 -7.17 6.09 6.85
CA ILE A 62 -7.96 4.89 7.14
C ILE A 62 -8.45 4.92 8.58
N ARG A 63 -9.79 4.91 8.75
CA ARG A 63 -10.47 4.86 10.04
C ARG A 63 -11.17 3.52 10.16
N TYR A 64 -10.84 2.76 11.20
CA TYR A 64 -11.46 1.47 11.46
C TYR A 64 -12.01 1.42 12.88
N PRO A 65 -13.35 1.45 13.05
CA PRO A 65 -13.95 1.37 14.37
C PRO A 65 -13.78 -0.05 14.93
N MET A 66 -13.21 -0.15 16.12
CA MET A 66 -12.94 -1.39 16.83
C MET A 66 -13.78 -1.43 18.10
N SER A 67 -14.96 -2.05 18.02
CA SER A 67 -15.85 -2.15 19.18
C SER A 67 -15.24 -3.03 20.26
N THR A 68 -15.28 -2.56 21.50
CA THR A 68 -14.84 -3.29 22.69
C THR A 68 -15.98 -3.99 23.43
N GLN A 69 -17.18 -4.03 22.86
CA GLN A 69 -18.34 -4.65 23.51
C GLN A 69 -18.17 -6.16 23.71
N TYR A 70 -17.59 -6.85 22.72
CA TYR A 70 -17.42 -8.32 22.74
C TYR A 70 -15.96 -8.75 22.61
N TRP A 71 -15.10 -7.89 22.07
CA TRP A 71 -13.71 -8.23 21.77
C TRP A 71 -12.77 -7.13 22.23
N THR A 72 -11.71 -7.51 22.91
CA THR A 72 -10.60 -6.64 23.34
C THR A 72 -9.29 -7.12 22.70
N GLY A 73 -8.19 -6.42 22.98
CA GLY A 73 -6.88 -6.77 22.42
C GLY A 73 -6.67 -6.29 20.98
N TRP A 74 -7.51 -5.38 20.48
CA TRP A 74 -7.32 -4.73 19.17
C TRP A 74 -5.93 -4.06 19.06
N PRO A 75 -5.31 -4.04 17.87
CA PRO A 75 -4.07 -3.32 17.67
C PRO A 75 -4.29 -1.83 17.94
N SER A 76 -3.32 -1.24 18.63
CA SER A 76 -3.37 0.16 19.05
C SER A 76 -2.01 0.81 18.83
N LYS A 77 -1.91 2.12 19.10
CA LYS A 77 -0.62 2.82 19.08
C LYS A 77 0.37 2.23 20.10
N ASP A 78 -0.13 1.80 21.26
CA ASP A 78 0.70 1.25 22.34
C ASP A 78 1.03 -0.23 22.15
N ASN A 79 0.25 -0.93 21.31
CA ASN A 79 0.49 -2.32 20.92
C ASN A 79 0.26 -2.52 19.41
N PRO A 80 1.21 -2.08 18.54
CA PRO A 80 1.03 -2.03 17.09
C PRO A 80 1.40 -3.36 16.40
N TYR A 81 0.80 -4.47 16.83
CA TYR A 81 1.14 -5.80 16.30
C TYR A 81 0.57 -6.09 14.90
N GLY A 82 -0.28 -5.22 14.36
CA GLY A 82 -0.88 -5.40 13.04
C GLY A 82 -1.89 -4.32 12.67
N PHE A 83 -2.57 -4.53 11.54
CA PHE A 83 -3.63 -3.65 11.03
C PHE A 83 -4.97 -4.40 11.08
N PRO A 84 -6.04 -3.85 11.73
CA PRO A 84 -7.28 -4.60 12.00
C PRO A 84 -8.24 -4.72 10.81
N HIS A 85 -7.89 -4.20 9.63
CA HIS A 85 -8.78 -4.19 8.46
C HIS A 85 -9.02 -5.58 7.90
N SER A 86 -10.28 -5.87 7.57
CA SER A 86 -10.67 -7.14 6.97
C SER A 86 -10.10 -7.40 5.57
N TRP A 87 -9.65 -6.36 4.86
CA TRP A 87 -9.07 -6.45 3.51
C TRP A 87 -7.54 -6.44 3.48
N GLN A 88 -6.88 -6.45 4.63
CA GLN A 88 -5.41 -6.48 4.71
C GLN A 88 -4.93 -7.91 4.96
N GLN A 89 -3.71 -8.22 4.48
CA GLN A 89 -3.10 -9.53 4.68
C GLN A 89 -2.91 -9.87 6.17
N GLU A 90 -2.77 -8.86 7.01
CA GLU A 90 -2.47 -8.98 8.45
C GLU A 90 -3.72 -9.22 9.34
N LEU A 91 -4.91 -9.34 8.76
CA LEU A 91 -6.15 -9.58 9.52
C LEU A 91 -6.04 -10.80 10.44
N LEU A 92 -5.38 -11.87 9.98
CA LEU A 92 -5.23 -13.09 10.75
C LEU A 92 -4.52 -12.85 12.10
N LYS A 93 -3.51 -11.97 12.14
CA LYS A 93 -2.84 -11.59 13.40
C LYS A 93 -3.82 -10.96 14.39
N THR A 94 -4.72 -10.11 13.89
CA THR A 94 -5.79 -9.52 14.70
C THR A 94 -6.70 -10.61 15.26
N ILE A 95 -7.24 -11.49 14.41
CA ILE A 95 -8.14 -12.57 14.84
C ILE A 95 -7.50 -13.46 15.91
N LEU A 96 -6.22 -13.82 15.74
CA LEU A 96 -5.49 -14.66 16.70
C LEU A 96 -5.16 -13.96 18.03
N THR A 97 -5.18 -12.63 18.05
CA THR A 97 -4.83 -11.82 19.23
C THR A 97 -6.05 -11.33 20.00
N LEU A 98 -7.21 -11.24 19.34
CA LEU A 98 -8.45 -10.81 19.98
C LEU A 98 -8.83 -11.72 21.15
N GLN A 99 -9.32 -11.08 22.21
CA GLN A 99 -9.79 -11.75 23.41
C GLN A 99 -11.25 -11.39 23.67
N PRO A 100 -12.09 -12.31 24.17
CA PRO A 100 -13.44 -11.97 24.61
C PRO A 100 -13.38 -10.84 25.65
N ALA A 101 -14.30 -9.87 25.56
CA ALA A 101 -14.38 -8.77 26.53
C ALA A 101 -14.85 -9.23 27.93
N SER A 102 -15.37 -10.45 28.04
CA SER A 102 -15.80 -11.11 29.27
C SER A 102 -15.81 -12.63 29.06
N ALA A 103 -15.47 -13.41 30.08
CA ALA A 103 -15.87 -14.82 30.15
C ALA A 103 -17.29 -14.92 30.72
#